data_AF-A0A7X4I1N6-F1
#
_entry.id   AF-A0A7X4I1N6-F1
#
_cell.length_a   1.000
_cell.length_b   1.000
_cell.length_c   1.000
_cell.angle_alpha   90.00
_cell.angle_beta   90.00
_cell.angle_gamma   90.00
#
_symmetry.space_group_name_H-M   'P 1'
#
loop_
_entity.id
_entity.type
_entity.pdbx_description
1 polymer ?
#
loop_
_entity_poly.entity_id
_entity_poly.type
_entity_poly.pdbx_seq_one_letter_code
_entity_poly.pdbx_strand_id
1 'polypeptide(L)'
;MQHFHWVTARSKCTPEELFGKLRDRVKGDVQTAVRVTGRKIEFSPTSNELFHVARIKAGGNQTLAAVGFQLVGHQIVVIEQGGTSHAARAALQHGSCRLTDDDGRCFELWEFSRDALEDLFFG
;
A
#
# COMPACT_ATOMS: atom_id res chain seq x y z
N MET A 1 21.65 -28.29 -10.49
CA MET A 1 20.77 -27.10 -10.55
C MET A 1 19.56 -27.39 -9.68
N GLN A 2 19.26 -26.57 -8.67
CA GLN A 2 18.01 -26.74 -7.91
C GLN A 2 16.83 -26.27 -8.77
N HIS A 3 15.79 -27.09 -8.87
CA HIS A 3 14.56 -26.74 -9.56
C HIS A 3 13.79 -25.69 -8.74
N PHE A 4 13.22 -24.69 -9.41
CA PHE A 4 12.35 -23.72 -8.75
C PHE A 4 11.05 -24.38 -8.31
N HIS A 5 10.80 -24.44 -7.00
CA HIS A 5 9.59 -25.01 -6.42
C HIS A 5 8.45 -23.98 -6.40
N TRP A 6 7.82 -23.77 -7.57
CA TRP A 6 6.82 -22.71 -7.75
C TRP A 6 5.60 -22.82 -6.83
N VAL A 7 5.20 -24.03 -6.44
CA VAL A 7 4.10 -24.27 -5.48
C VAL A 7 4.44 -23.70 -4.11
N THR A 8 5.65 -23.97 -3.61
CA THR A 8 6.15 -23.44 -2.32
C THR A 8 6.33 -21.93 -2.38
N ALA A 9 6.77 -21.38 -3.52
CA ALA A 9 6.85 -19.93 -3.70
C ALA A 9 5.45 -19.30 -3.67
N ARG A 10 4.47 -19.89 -4.36
CA ARG A 10 3.10 -19.39 -4.44
C ARG A 10 2.38 -19.48 -3.09
N SER A 11 2.62 -20.53 -2.31
CA SER A 11 2.01 -20.71 -0.99
C SER A 11 2.46 -19.67 0.02
N LYS A 12 3.66 -19.09 -0.17
CA LYS A 12 4.18 -17.97 0.63
C LYS A 12 3.68 -16.61 0.14
N CYS A 13 3.12 -16.51 -1.07
CA CYS A 13 2.53 -15.27 -1.57
C CYS A 13 1.10 -15.10 -1.05
N THR A 14 0.97 -14.85 0.26
CA THR A 14 -0.33 -14.58 0.88
C THR A 14 -0.64 -13.07 0.86
N PRO A 15 -1.93 -12.70 0.75
CA PRO A 15 -2.36 -11.30 0.88
C PRO A 15 -1.93 -10.66 2.20
N GLU A 16 -1.98 -11.41 3.31
CA GLU A 16 -1.60 -10.95 4.65
C GLU A 16 -0.12 -10.59 4.74
N GLU A 17 0.76 -11.45 4.20
CA GLU A 17 2.20 -11.18 4.18
C GLU A 17 2.54 -9.96 3.31
N LEU A 18 1.92 -9.86 2.13
CA LEU A 18 2.12 -8.70 1.25
C LEU A 18 1.56 -7.42 1.86
N PHE A 19 0.40 -7.48 2.52
CA PHE A 19 -0.20 -6.34 3.19
C PHE A 19 0.65 -5.85 4.37
N GLY A 20 1.22 -6.76 5.16
CA GLY A 20 2.19 -6.43 6.20
C GLY A 20 3.42 -5.70 5.63
N LYS A 21 4.02 -6.24 4.56
CA LYS A 21 5.15 -5.60 3.88
C LYS A 21 4.79 -4.24 3.28
N LEU A 22 3.60 -4.12 2.69
CA LEU A 22 3.09 -2.86 2.16
C LEU A 22 2.92 -1.83 3.28
N ARG A 23 2.37 -2.22 4.43
CA ARG A 23 2.23 -1.35 5.59
C ARG A 23 3.57 -0.77 6.05
N ASP A 24 4.57 -1.63 6.20
CA ASP A 24 5.91 -1.21 6.62
C ASP A 24 6.56 -0.27 5.58
N ARG A 25 6.33 -0.57 4.29
CA ARG A 25 6.77 0.29 3.19
C ARG A 25 6.12 1.67 3.26
N VAL A 26 4.79 1.73 3.34
CA VAL A 26 4.02 2.99 3.42
C VAL A 26 4.46 3.80 4.65
N LYS A 27 4.68 3.16 5.80
CA LYS A 27 5.19 3.84 6.99
C LYS A 27 6.54 4.52 6.72
N GLY A 28 7.47 3.83 6.05
CA GLY A 28 8.77 4.41 5.66
C GLY A 28 8.65 5.53 4.61
N ASP A 29 7.75 5.38 3.65
CA ASP A 29 7.46 6.39 2.63
C ASP A 29 6.88 7.66 3.30
N VAL A 30 5.94 7.53 4.24
CA VAL A 30 5.38 8.66 5.03
C VAL A 30 6.48 9.37 5.82
N GLN A 31 7.33 8.64 6.53
CA GLN A 31 8.44 9.24 7.29
C GLN A 31 9.39 10.03 6.38
N THR A 32 9.67 9.51 5.20
CA THR A 32 10.51 10.18 4.20
C THR A 32 9.79 11.41 3.63
N ALA A 33 8.51 11.31 3.30
CA ALA A 33 7.71 12.41 2.77
C ALA A 33 7.64 13.58 3.76
N VAL A 34 7.40 13.31 5.05
CA VAL A 34 7.41 14.35 6.11
C VAL A 34 8.76 15.08 6.14
N ARG A 35 9.87 14.33 6.11
CA ARG A 35 11.23 14.92 6.15
C ARG A 35 11.54 15.77 4.91
N VAL A 36 11.13 15.32 3.73
CA VAL A 36 11.47 15.96 2.45
C VAL A 36 10.55 17.14 2.14
N THR A 37 9.26 17.00 2.41
CA THR A 37 8.25 18.01 2.03
C THR A 37 7.98 19.04 3.13
N GLY A 38 8.31 18.72 4.39
CA GLY A 38 7.92 19.52 5.55
C GLY A 38 6.41 19.52 5.84
N ARG A 39 5.61 18.74 5.10
CA ARG A 39 4.17 18.63 5.29
C ARG A 39 3.85 17.77 6.52
N LYS A 40 2.77 18.11 7.23
CA LYS A 40 2.24 17.28 8.31
C LYS A 40 1.45 16.12 7.70
N ILE A 41 2.07 14.94 7.66
CA ILE A 41 1.48 13.70 7.17
C ILE A 41 1.50 12.68 8.30
N GLU A 42 0.37 12.05 8.55
CA GLU A 42 0.17 11.11 9.64
C GLU A 42 -0.11 9.71 9.09
N PHE A 43 0.53 8.70 9.68
CA PHE A 43 0.25 7.30 9.45
C PHE A 43 -0.49 6.73 10.65
N SER A 44 -1.66 6.15 10.42
CA SER A 44 -2.56 5.68 11.48
C SER A 44 -2.93 4.21 11.25
N PRO A 45 -2.29 3.26 11.96
CA PRO A 45 -2.71 1.87 11.94
C PRO A 45 -4.02 1.72 12.73
N THR A 46 -5.05 1.17 12.09
CA THR A 46 -6.37 0.96 12.74
C THR A 46 -6.52 -0.49 13.21
N SER A 47 -6.06 -1.45 12.41
CA SER A 47 -6.03 -2.88 12.75
C SER A 47 -4.94 -3.61 11.96
N ASN A 48 -4.87 -4.94 12.10
CA ASN A 48 -4.02 -5.77 11.26
C ASN A 48 -4.45 -5.80 9.78
N GLU A 49 -5.65 -5.34 9.48
CA GLU A 49 -6.26 -5.38 8.14
C GLU A 49 -6.59 -3.97 7.63
N LEU A 50 -6.31 -2.92 8.40
CA LEU A 50 -6.67 -1.55 8.01
C LEU A 50 -5.67 -0.53 8.56
N PHE A 51 -5.24 0.40 7.70
CA PHE A 51 -4.50 1.58 8.10
C PHE A 51 -4.81 2.77 7.18
N HIS A 52 -4.50 3.97 7.64
CA HIS A 52 -4.73 5.21 6.92
C HIS A 52 -3.46 6.06 6.86
N VAL A 53 -3.34 6.84 5.80
CA VAL A 53 -2.38 7.93 5.67
C VAL A 53 -3.17 9.21 5.45
N ALA A 54 -2.89 10.25 6.22
CA ALA A 54 -3.61 11.51 6.15
C ALA A 54 -2.65 12.71 6.04
N ARG A 55 -2.96 13.65 5.14
CA ARG A 55 -2.31 14.95 5.10
C ARG A 55 -3.13 15.93 5.93
N ILE A 56 -2.49 16.55 6.91
CA ILE A 56 -3.12 17.47 7.86
C ILE A 56 -2.71 18.91 7.54
N LYS A 57 -3.64 19.86 7.72
CA LYS A 57 -3.37 21.29 7.60
C LYS A 57 -2.29 21.72 8.59
N ALA A 58 -1.30 22.47 8.12
CA ALA A 58 -0.27 23.05 8.99
C ALA A 58 -0.91 23.95 10.06
N GLY A 59 -0.52 23.75 11.32
CA GLY A 59 -1.04 24.53 12.45
C GLY A 59 -2.46 24.13 12.92
N GLY A 60 -3.02 23.01 12.45
CA GLY A 60 -4.33 22.53 12.90
C GLY A 60 -4.48 21.00 12.88
N ASN A 61 -5.74 20.57 13.03
CA ASN A 61 -6.17 19.16 13.04
C ASN A 61 -7.14 18.84 11.89
N GLN A 62 -7.24 19.72 10.89
CA GLN A 62 -8.08 19.49 9.72
C GLN A 62 -7.37 18.55 8.75
N THR A 63 -8.01 17.41 8.45
CA THR A 63 -7.58 16.51 7.36
C THR A 63 -7.86 17.15 6.02
N LEU A 64 -6.82 17.31 5.19
CA LEU A 64 -6.90 17.86 3.84
C LEU A 64 -7.08 16.75 2.78
N ALA A 65 -6.43 15.62 3.00
CA ALA A 65 -6.50 14.43 2.15
C ALA A 65 -6.23 13.18 2.99
N ALA A 66 -6.76 12.04 2.59
CA ALA A 66 -6.54 10.77 3.26
C ALA A 66 -6.65 9.60 2.28
N VAL A 67 -5.83 8.58 2.50
CA VAL A 67 -5.84 7.33 1.76
C VAL A 67 -5.91 6.20 2.76
N GLY A 68 -6.89 5.32 2.62
CA GLY A 68 -7.06 4.10 3.40
C GLY A 68 -6.50 2.89 2.64
N PHE A 69 -5.88 1.97 3.37
CA PHE A 69 -5.46 0.68 2.85
C PHE A 69 -6.12 -0.40 3.69
N GLN A 70 -6.85 -1.29 3.04
CA GLN A 70 -7.61 -2.34 3.69
C GLN A 70 -7.37 -3.70 3.06
N LEU A 71 -7.16 -4.72 3.88
CA LEU A 71 -7.22 -6.11 3.45
C LEU A 71 -8.67 -6.58 3.53
N VAL A 72 -9.26 -6.96 2.39
CA VAL A 72 -10.62 -7.47 2.26
C VAL A 72 -10.58 -8.83 1.59
N GLY A 73 -10.76 -9.90 2.37
CA GLY A 73 -10.62 -11.27 1.89
C GLY A 73 -9.22 -11.52 1.33
N HIS A 74 -9.09 -11.64 0.00
CA HIS A 74 -7.81 -11.86 -0.68
C HIS A 74 -7.31 -10.65 -1.49
N GLN A 75 -7.91 -9.47 -1.26
CA GLN A 75 -7.59 -8.24 -1.96
C GLN A 75 -7.07 -7.18 -0.98
N ILE A 76 -6.07 -6.44 -1.40
CA ILE A 76 -5.68 -5.18 -0.80
C ILE A 76 -6.40 -4.09 -1.56
N VAL A 77 -7.24 -3.33 -0.87
CA VAL A 77 -8.04 -2.24 -1.40
C VAL A 77 -7.47 -0.92 -0.91
N VAL A 78 -7.24 0.01 -1.84
CA VAL A 78 -6.92 1.40 -1.56
C VAL A 78 -8.20 2.22 -1.68
N ILE A 79 -8.42 3.13 -0.72
CA ILE A 79 -9.61 3.97 -0.63
C ILE A 79 -9.14 5.42 -0.61
N GLU A 80 -9.40 6.14 -1.70
CA GLU A 80 -9.00 7.55 -1.85
C GLU A 80 -10.13 8.51 -1.45
N GLN A 81 -9.77 9.78 -1.18
CA GLN A 81 -10.79 10.81 -0.99
C GLN A 81 -11.52 11.07 -2.32
N GLY A 82 -12.84 10.83 -2.30
CA GLY A 82 -13.69 10.88 -3.49
C GLY A 82 -14.42 9.56 -3.76
N GLY A 83 -14.06 8.49 -3.02
CA GLY A 83 -14.72 7.18 -3.14
C GLY A 83 -14.14 6.30 -4.23
N THR A 84 -13.12 6.76 -4.95
CA THR A 84 -12.32 5.92 -5.86
C THR A 84 -11.63 4.85 -5.03
N SER A 85 -11.78 3.60 -5.45
CA SER A 85 -11.03 2.49 -4.89
C SER A 85 -10.42 1.66 -5.99
N HIS A 86 -9.20 1.21 -5.75
CA HIS A 86 -8.55 0.22 -6.59
C HIS A 86 -8.11 -0.95 -5.71
N ALA A 87 -8.21 -2.16 -6.27
CA ALA A 87 -7.92 -3.39 -5.55
C ALA A 87 -6.80 -4.16 -6.25
N ALA A 88 -5.95 -4.81 -5.46
CA ALA A 88 -4.93 -5.70 -5.97
C ALA A 88 -4.88 -7.01 -5.20
N ARG A 89 -4.51 -8.08 -5.89
CA ARG A 89 -4.37 -9.44 -5.35
C ARG A 89 -2.92 -9.87 -5.31
N ALA A 90 -2.60 -10.74 -4.37
CA ALA A 90 -1.31 -11.41 -4.31
C ALA A 90 -1.12 -12.37 -5.51
N ALA A 91 -0.08 -12.15 -6.31
CA ALA A 91 0.30 -13.02 -7.42
C ALA A 91 1.77 -13.42 -7.33
N LEU A 92 2.11 -14.63 -7.77
CA LEU A 92 3.50 -15.04 -7.98
C LEU A 92 3.87 -14.74 -9.43
N GLN A 93 4.79 -13.80 -9.65
CA GLN A 93 5.26 -13.43 -10.98
C GLN A 93 6.80 -13.47 -11.00
N HIS A 94 7.38 -14.18 -11.98
CA HIS A 94 8.83 -14.36 -12.12
C HIS A 94 9.54 -14.80 -10.82
N GLY A 95 8.88 -15.64 -10.02
CA GLY A 95 9.42 -16.14 -8.75
C GLY A 95 9.30 -15.19 -7.55
N SER A 96 8.70 -14.01 -7.72
CA SER A 96 8.47 -13.04 -6.65
C SER A 96 6.99 -12.76 -6.43
N CYS A 97 6.60 -12.50 -5.18
CA CYS A 97 5.24 -12.09 -4.85
C CYS A 97 5.04 -10.62 -5.23
N ARG A 98 4.02 -10.35 -6.04
CA ARG A 98 3.64 -9.02 -6.53
C ARG A 98 2.15 -8.77 -6.29
N LEU A 99 1.76 -7.51 -6.42
CA LEU A 99 0.36 -7.10 -6.40
C LEU A 99 -0.14 -6.97 -7.84
N THR A 100 -1.27 -7.57 -8.15
CA THR A 100 -1.88 -7.49 -9.48
C THR A 100 -3.27 -6.89 -9.37
N ASP A 101 -3.55 -5.82 -10.11
CA ASP A 101 -4.87 -5.21 -10.15
C ASP A 101 -5.85 -5.99 -11.03
N ASP A 102 -7.11 -5.54 -11.07
CA ASP A 102 -8.17 -6.19 -11.85
C ASP A 102 -7.94 -6.10 -13.38
N ASP A 103 -7.13 -5.15 -13.85
CA ASP A 103 -6.70 -5.00 -15.25
C ASP A 103 -5.49 -5.89 -15.60
N GLY A 104 -4.94 -6.63 -14.64
CA GLY A 104 -3.78 -7.50 -14.81
C GLY A 104 -2.43 -6.80 -14.76
N ARG A 105 -2.39 -5.49 -14.44
CA ARG A 105 -1.13 -4.77 -14.21
C ARG A 105 -0.50 -5.26 -12.92
N CYS A 106 0.81 -5.50 -12.97
CA CYS A 106 1.56 -6.05 -11.85
C CYS A 106 2.48 -5.00 -11.26
N PHE A 107 2.42 -4.86 -9.95
CA PHE A 107 3.12 -3.85 -9.17
C PHE A 107 4.07 -4.51 -8.18
N GLU A 108 5.27 -3.97 -8.08
CA GLU A 108 6.05 -4.07 -6.86
C GLU A 108 5.40 -3.24 -5.75
N LEU A 109 5.69 -3.58 -4.49
CA LEU A 109 5.08 -2.91 -3.33
C LEU A 109 5.31 -1.38 -3.33
N TRP A 110 6.47 -0.94 -3.83
CA TRP A 110 6.76 0.49 -3.92
C TRP A 110 6.00 1.19 -5.04
N GLU A 111 5.73 0.51 -6.16
CA GLU A 111 4.94 1.06 -7.26
C GLU A 111 3.51 1.24 -6.80
N PHE A 112 2.95 0.25 -6.10
CA PHE A 112 1.61 0.31 -5.50
C PHE A 112 1.51 1.38 -4.41
N SER A 113 2.53 1.50 -3.54
CA SER A 113 2.62 2.56 -2.54
C SER A 113 2.66 3.95 -3.18
N ARG A 114 3.48 4.13 -4.22
CA ARG A 114 3.59 5.40 -4.96
C ARG A 114 2.25 5.75 -5.60
N ASP A 115 1.65 4.83 -6.36
CA ASP A 115 0.38 5.04 -7.07
C ASP A 115 -0.71 5.56 -6.12
N ALA A 116 -0.82 4.95 -4.93
CA ALA A 116 -1.79 5.34 -3.92
C ALA A 116 -1.49 6.66 -3.17
N LEU A 117 -0.22 7.08 -3.06
CA LEU A 117 0.19 8.15 -2.14
C LEU A 117 0.80 9.38 -2.81
N GLU A 118 1.11 9.32 -4.10
CA GLU A 118 1.80 10.40 -4.82
C GLU A 118 1.04 11.72 -4.72
N ASP A 119 -0.26 11.72 -5.01
CA ASP A 119 -1.10 12.90 -4.90
C ASP A 119 -1.27 13.37 -3.45
N LEU A 120 -1.34 12.45 -2.48
CA LEU A 120 -1.41 12.82 -1.06
C LEU A 120 -0.12 13.53 -0.61
N PHE A 121 1.04 13.05 -1.06
CA PHE A 121 2.35 13.57 -0.69
C PHE A 121 2.70 14.86 -1.43
N PHE A 122 2.36 14.99 -2.71
CA PHE A 122 2.88 16.05 -3.58
C PHE A 122 1.83 16.93 -4.27
N GLY A 123 0.55 16.54 -4.29
CA GLY A 123 -0.56 17.40 -4.70
C GLY A 123 -0.94 18.42 -3.63
#